data_AF-A0A810DU22-F1
#
_entry.id   AF-A0A810DU22-F1
#
_cell.length_a   1.000
_cell.length_b   1.000
_cell.length_c   1.000
_cell.angle_alpha   90.00
_cell.angle_beta   90.00
_cell.angle_gamma   90.00
#
_symmetry.space_group_name_H-M   'P 1'
#
loop_
_entity.id
_entity.type
_entity.pdbx_description
1 polymer ?
#
loop_
_entity_poly.entity_id
_entity_poly.type
_entity_poly.pdbx_seq_one_letter_code
_entity_poly.pdbx_strand_id
1 'polypeptide(L)'
;MSCFGGDPQIAAWAGLSPGNNESAGKKKSSRIAKGNKSLKAVLCQAAWAACKSKGTRLASFFYRIQKRRGQKKATIATAHLILRKIYKMLKDKVPYQETGWDYLTSSTSSVEYWIKKIEAQGFNVKLESTEAS
;
A
#
# COMPACT_ATOMS: atom_id res chain seq x y z
N MET A 1 -1.17 -0.37 20.83
CA MET A 1 -1.51 0.29 19.55
C MET A 1 -2.73 1.22 19.61
N SER A 2 -3.38 1.39 20.76
CA SER A 2 -4.54 2.27 20.96
C SER A 2 -4.21 3.77 20.91
N CYS A 3 -2.96 4.17 21.17
CA CYS A 3 -2.53 5.57 21.21
C CYS A 3 -2.60 6.33 19.88
N PHE A 4 -2.62 5.63 18.74
CA PHE A 4 -2.71 6.26 17.42
C PHE A 4 -4.11 6.15 16.80
N GLY A 5 -5.03 5.34 17.33
CA GLY A 5 -6.37 5.16 16.74
C GLY A 5 -6.42 4.34 15.43
N GLY A 6 -5.37 4.32 14.61
CA GLY A 6 -5.29 3.47 13.41
C GLY A 6 -4.10 3.73 12.47
N ASP A 7 -4.02 2.95 11.38
CA ASP A 7 -2.96 3.06 10.35
C ASP A 7 -2.82 4.49 9.76
N PRO A 8 -3.92 5.21 9.43
CA PRO A 8 -3.81 6.55 8.83
C PRO A 8 -3.17 7.57 9.78
N GLN A 9 -3.49 7.49 11.06
CA GLN A 9 -3.02 8.42 12.08
C GLN A 9 -1.53 8.26 12.39
N ILE A 10 -1.02 7.02 12.44
CA ILE A 10 0.44 6.80 12.62
C ILE A 10 1.23 7.30 11.41
N ALA A 11 0.70 7.14 10.19
CA ALA A 11 1.33 7.67 8.99
C ALA A 11 1.31 9.21 8.92
N ALA A 12 0.24 9.83 9.40
CA ALA A 12 0.16 11.28 9.55
C ALA A 12 1.15 11.80 10.60
N TRP A 13 1.23 11.14 11.77
CA TRP A 13 2.19 11.46 12.83
C TRP A 13 3.65 11.34 12.36
N ALA A 14 3.97 10.32 11.57
CA ALA A 14 5.29 10.14 10.96
C ALA A 14 5.60 11.14 9.82
N GLY A 15 4.62 11.93 9.35
CA GLY A 15 4.82 12.88 8.24
C GLY A 15 4.95 12.19 6.87
N LEU A 16 4.33 11.02 6.71
CA LEU A 16 4.32 10.22 5.47
C LEU A 16 2.97 10.25 4.74
N SER A 17 1.99 10.97 5.30
CA SER A 17 0.71 11.24 4.64
C SER A 17 0.75 12.60 3.93
N PRO A 18 0.14 12.74 2.74
CA PRO A 18 -0.12 14.05 2.15
C PRO A 18 -0.99 14.89 3.10
N GLY A 19 -0.72 16.20 3.15
CA GLY A 19 -1.55 17.13 3.90
C GLY A 19 -2.92 17.32 3.25
N ASN A 20 -3.97 17.37 4.07
CA ASN A 20 -5.32 17.73 3.63
C ASN A 20 -5.59 19.20 3.93
N ASN A 21 -5.16 20.09 3.03
CA ASN A 21 -5.37 21.53 3.16
C ASN A 21 -6.51 21.96 2.24
N GLU A 22 -7.70 22.14 2.79
CA GLU A 22 -8.89 22.60 2.07
C GLU A 22 -9.51 23.77 2.83
N SER A 23 -9.97 24.78 2.09
CA SER A 23 -10.62 25.96 2.65
C SER A 23 -11.66 26.44 1.65
N ALA A 24 -12.91 26.60 2.10
CA ALA A 24 -14.05 26.97 1.26
C ALA A 24 -14.15 26.14 -0.04
N GLY A 25 -13.96 24.81 0.06
CA GLY A 25 -14.03 23.88 -1.08
C GLY A 25 -12.85 23.92 -2.06
N LYS A 26 -11.84 24.77 -1.81
CA LYS A 26 -10.62 24.84 -2.64
C LYS A 26 -9.50 24.03 -2.02
N LYS A 27 -9.00 23.05 -2.79
CA LYS A 27 -7.82 22.25 -2.42
C LYS A 27 -6.54 23.07 -2.59
N LYS A 28 -5.85 23.29 -1.49
CA LYS A 28 -4.54 23.97 -1.42
C LYS A 28 -3.42 22.92 -1.51
N SER A 29 -2.20 23.29 -1.10
CA SER A 29 -1.02 22.43 -1.17
C SER A 29 -1.23 21.10 -0.44
N SER A 30 -0.95 19.98 -1.13
CA SER A 30 -0.96 18.62 -0.59
C SER A 30 0.43 18.16 -0.09
N ARG A 31 1.28 19.13 0.29
CA ARG A 31 2.62 18.84 0.80
C ARG A 31 2.52 17.96 2.05
N ILE A 32 3.46 17.04 2.18
CA ILE A 32 3.55 16.17 3.35
C ILE A 32 3.76 16.99 4.63
N ALA A 33 3.16 16.51 5.72
CA ALA A 33 3.38 17.10 7.04
C ALA A 33 4.86 16.96 7.47
N LYS A 34 5.32 17.84 8.37
CA LYS A 34 6.68 17.75 8.92
C LYS A 34 6.87 16.42 9.67
N GLY A 35 5.92 16.08 10.54
CA GLY A 35 5.90 14.85 11.34
C GLY A 35 7.19 14.61 12.13
N ASN A 36 7.38 13.38 12.59
CA ASN A 36 8.64 12.96 13.22
C ASN A 36 9.77 12.86 12.17
N LYS A 37 10.75 13.78 12.22
CA LYS A 37 11.85 13.87 11.25
C LYS A 37 12.74 12.63 11.24
N SER A 38 13.10 12.10 12.41
CA SER A 38 14.01 10.96 12.55
C SER A 38 13.37 9.69 12.00
N LEU A 39 12.12 9.41 12.41
CA LEU A 39 11.38 8.26 11.90
C LEU A 39 11.21 8.33 10.39
N LYS A 40 10.86 9.50 9.86
CA LYS A 40 10.73 9.70 8.41
C LYS A 40 12.05 9.46 7.68
N ALA A 41 13.17 9.94 8.21
CA ALA A 41 14.48 9.72 7.60
C ALA A 41 14.83 8.23 7.52
N VAL A 42 14.64 7.49 8.63
CA VAL A 42 14.89 6.04 8.69
C VAL A 42 13.99 5.29 7.71
N LEU A 43 12.69 5.60 7.69
CA LEU A 43 11.74 4.95 6.77
C LEU A 43 12.03 5.25 5.30
N CYS A 44 12.51 6.46 4.99
CA CYS A 44 12.99 6.80 3.65
C CYS A 44 14.22 5.96 3.27
N GLN A 45 15.20 5.81 4.16
CA GLN A 45 16.36 4.94 3.91
C GLN A 45 15.94 3.48 3.72
N ALA A 46 15.03 2.98 4.56
CA ALA A 46 14.46 1.65 4.42
C ALA A 46 13.74 1.48 3.08
N ALA A 47 13.00 2.48 2.62
CA ALA A 47 12.35 2.46 1.31
C ALA A 47 13.36 2.41 0.14
N TRP A 48 14.50 3.11 0.27
CA TRP A 48 15.60 3.05 -0.71
C TRP A 48 16.31 1.71 -0.73
N ALA A 49 16.50 1.07 0.43
CA ALA A 49 17.04 -0.29 0.49
C ALA A 49 16.05 -1.31 -0.09
N ALA A 50 14.77 -1.17 0.25
CA ALA A 50 13.70 -2.05 -0.22
C ALA A 50 13.53 -2.00 -1.74
N CYS A 51 13.67 -0.83 -2.39
CA CYS A 51 13.52 -0.75 -3.84
C CYS A 51 14.66 -1.44 -4.62
N LYS A 52 15.84 -1.61 -4.00
CA LYS A 52 16.96 -2.37 -4.58
C LYS A 52 16.82 -3.88 -4.39
N SER A 53 15.89 -4.32 -3.53
CA SER A 53 15.66 -5.74 -3.25
C SER A 53 14.79 -6.38 -4.34
N LYS A 54 15.39 -7.28 -5.13
CA LYS A 54 14.72 -7.94 -6.27
C LYS A 54 13.61 -8.87 -5.80
N GLY A 55 12.53 -8.98 -6.59
CA GLY A 55 11.45 -9.94 -6.34
C GLY A 55 10.49 -9.58 -5.19
N THR A 56 10.65 -8.42 -4.54
CA THR A 56 9.81 -8.02 -3.40
C THR A 56 8.60 -7.19 -3.82
N ARG A 57 7.51 -7.27 -3.05
CA ARG A 57 6.33 -6.41 -3.20
C ARG A 57 6.66 -4.93 -3.05
N LEU A 58 7.59 -4.61 -2.14
CA LEU A 58 8.00 -3.22 -1.87
C LEU A 58 8.70 -2.62 -3.09
N ALA A 59 9.58 -3.37 -3.75
CA ALA A 59 10.23 -2.92 -4.99
C ALA A 59 9.21 -2.75 -6.12
N SER A 60 8.33 -3.73 -6.35
CA SER A 60 7.24 -3.64 -7.34
C SER A 60 6.36 -2.40 -7.11
N PHE A 61 5.98 -2.13 -5.85
CA PHE A 61 5.24 -0.93 -5.48
C PHE A 61 6.02 0.36 -5.78
N PHE A 62 7.30 0.42 -5.40
CA PHE A 62 8.14 1.59 -5.64
C PHE A 62 8.22 1.93 -7.12
N TYR A 63 8.58 0.97 -7.99
CA TYR A 63 8.74 1.21 -9.43
C TYR A 63 7.42 1.63 -10.09
N ARG A 64 6.29 1.05 -9.65
CA ARG A 64 4.95 1.43 -10.15
C ARG A 64 4.56 2.86 -9.79
N ILE A 65 4.93 3.34 -8.61
CA ILE A 65 4.71 4.75 -8.24
C ILE A 65 5.72 5.65 -8.94
N GLN A 66 6.98 5.24 -9.04
CA GLN A 66 8.05 5.99 -9.69
C GLN A 66 7.68 6.31 -11.14
N LYS A 67 7.20 5.32 -11.90
CA LYS A 67 6.78 5.50 -13.30
C LYS A 67 5.70 6.58 -13.47
N ARG A 68 4.78 6.73 -12.50
CA ARG A 68 3.65 7.67 -12.60
C ARG A 68 3.88 9.03 -11.94
N ARG A 69 4.72 9.09 -10.90
CA ARG A 69 4.80 10.26 -9.99
C ARG A 69 6.22 10.71 -9.69
N GLY A 70 7.24 10.01 -10.20
CA GLY A 70 8.64 10.30 -9.97
C GLY A 70 9.19 9.73 -8.66
N GLN A 71 10.52 9.73 -8.55
CA GLN A 71 11.28 9.04 -7.51
C GLN A 71 10.99 9.53 -6.10
N LYS A 72 11.00 10.85 -5.87
CA LYS A 72 10.77 11.44 -4.53
C LYS A 72 9.41 11.03 -3.95
N LYS A 73 8.36 11.02 -4.80
CA LYS A 73 7.00 10.61 -4.39
C LYS A 73 6.93 9.09 -4.16
N ALA A 74 7.64 8.30 -4.96
CA ALA A 74 7.73 6.86 -4.76
C ALA A 74 8.41 6.49 -3.44
N THR A 75 9.49 7.17 -3.05
CA THR A 75 10.16 6.97 -1.75
C THR A 75 9.20 7.19 -0.59
N ILE A 76 8.47 8.32 -0.57
CA ILE A 76 7.51 8.63 0.50
C ILE A 76 6.36 7.62 0.52
N ALA A 77 5.81 7.26 -0.64
CA ALA A 77 4.73 6.27 -0.72
C ALA A 77 5.18 4.90 -0.21
N THR A 78 6.41 4.50 -0.51
CA THR A 78 6.97 3.21 -0.08
C THR A 78 7.28 3.22 1.42
N ALA A 79 7.82 4.33 1.94
CA ALA A 79 8.00 4.54 3.37
C ALA A 79 6.68 4.48 4.14
N HIS A 80 5.61 5.07 3.58
CA HIS A 80 4.26 4.96 4.14
C HIS A 80 3.79 3.49 4.18
N LEU A 81 3.99 2.75 3.10
CA LEU A 81 3.63 1.33 3.03
C LEU A 81 4.38 0.48 4.06
N ILE A 82 5.70 0.72 4.22
CA ILE A 82 6.54 0.05 5.22
C ILE A 82 6.01 0.33 6.63
N LEU A 83 5.75 1.59 6.96
CA LEU A 83 5.21 1.96 8.28
C LEU A 83 3.88 1.28 8.56
N ARG A 84 2.99 1.21 7.55
CA ARG A 84 1.70 0.52 7.68
C ARG A 84 1.88 -0.97 7.93
N LYS A 85 2.83 -1.62 7.24
CA LYS A 85 3.16 -3.03 7.46
C LYS A 85 3.71 -3.27 8.88
N ILE A 86 4.64 -2.43 9.34
CA ILE A 86 5.18 -2.49 10.71
C ILE A 86 4.07 -2.33 11.74
N TYR A 87 3.19 -1.34 11.58
CA TYR A 87 2.07 -1.12 12.50
C TYR A 87 1.17 -2.35 12.58
N LYS A 88 0.81 -2.94 11.43
CA LYS A 88 -0.03 -4.15 11.38
C LYS A 88 0.65 -5.35 12.02
N MET A 89 1.94 -5.58 11.74
CA MET A 89 2.72 -6.65 12.37
C MET A 89 2.75 -6.51 13.90
N LEU A 90 2.95 -5.29 14.40
CA LEU A 90 2.99 -5.03 15.85
C LEU A 90 1.60 -5.11 16.49
N LYS A 91 0.53 -4.75 15.77
CA LYS A 91 -0.85 -4.80 16.26
C LYS A 91 -1.36 -6.24 16.34
N ASP A 92 -1.17 -7.00 15.26
CA ASP A 92 -1.73 -8.35 15.11
C ASP A 92 -0.75 -9.43 15.61
N LYS A 93 0.50 -9.04 15.94
CA LYS A 93 1.60 -9.94 16.35
C LYS A 93 1.91 -11.02 15.31
N VAL A 94 1.75 -10.68 14.03
CA VAL A 94 2.01 -11.58 12.90
C VAL A 94 3.36 -11.22 12.26
N PRO A 95 4.19 -12.21 11.89
CA PRO A 95 5.44 -11.95 11.18
C PRO A 95 5.22 -11.32 9.80
N TYR A 96 6.25 -10.66 9.27
CA TYR A 96 6.21 -10.13 7.92
C TYR A 96 6.13 -11.27 6.90
N GLN A 97 5.11 -11.23 6.05
CA GLN A 97 4.98 -12.14 4.92
C GLN A 97 5.16 -11.36 3.61
N GLU A 98 6.19 -11.72 2.86
CA GLU A 98 6.48 -11.14 1.55
C GLU A 98 5.60 -11.82 0.49
N THR A 99 4.79 -11.02 -0.21
CA THR A 99 3.85 -11.51 -1.24
C THR A 99 4.52 -11.63 -2.61
N GLY A 100 5.74 -11.10 -2.75
CA GLY A 100 6.49 -11.15 -4.00
C GLY A 100 6.14 -10.03 -4.98
N TRP A 101 6.83 -10.03 -6.12
CA TRP A 101 6.72 -8.98 -7.15
C TRP A 101 5.33 -8.90 -7.79
N ASP A 102 4.71 -10.07 -8.00
CA ASP A 102 3.46 -10.30 -8.71
C ASP A 102 2.23 -10.37 -7.80
N TYR A 103 2.26 -9.67 -6.67
CA TYR A 103 1.14 -9.62 -5.72
C TYR A 103 -0.16 -9.02 -6.29
N LEU A 104 -0.09 -8.33 -7.45
CA LEU A 104 -1.26 -7.74 -8.10
C LEU A 104 -1.88 -8.68 -9.15
N THR A 105 -1.06 -9.50 -9.81
CA THR A 105 -1.46 -10.43 -10.88
C THR A 105 -2.00 -11.74 -10.33
N SER A 106 -1.56 -12.14 -9.14
CA SER A 106 -2.01 -13.34 -8.43
C SER A 106 -3.36 -13.21 -7.72
N SER A 107 -4.07 -12.09 -7.87
CA SER A 107 -5.42 -11.93 -7.32
C SER A 107 -6.41 -12.73 -8.17
N THR A 108 -6.64 -13.99 -7.81
CA THR A 108 -7.83 -14.81 -8.18
C THR A 108 -9.16 -14.05 -8.00
N SER A 109 -9.12 -12.93 -7.27
CA SER A 109 -10.17 -11.94 -7.14
C SER A 109 -10.81 -11.48 -8.45
N SER A 110 -10.20 -11.64 -9.63
CA SER A 110 -10.94 -11.43 -10.88
C SER A 110 -12.07 -12.45 -11.03
N VAL A 111 -11.81 -13.75 -10.86
CA VAL A 111 -12.80 -14.81 -11.07
C VAL A 111 -13.90 -14.75 -10.01
N GLU A 112 -13.53 -14.67 -8.72
CA GLU A 112 -14.50 -14.56 -7.62
C GLU A 112 -15.36 -13.28 -7.70
N TYR A 113 -14.77 -12.17 -8.14
CA TYR A 113 -15.51 -10.93 -8.37
C TYR A 113 -16.54 -11.09 -9.48
N TRP A 114 -16.17 -11.71 -10.60
CA TRP A 114 -17.09 -11.96 -11.70
C TRP A 114 -18.19 -12.94 -11.30
N ILE A 115 -17.88 -14.00 -10.56
CA ILE A 115 -18.88 -14.94 -10.01
C ILE A 115 -19.93 -14.18 -9.19
N LYS A 116 -19.49 -13.41 -8.18
CA LYS A 116 -20.41 -12.62 -7.34
C LYS A 116 -21.24 -11.63 -8.15
N LYS A 117 -20.65 -11.02 -9.17
CA LYS A 117 -21.34 -10.05 -10.02
C LYS A 117 -22.41 -10.70 -10.89
N ILE A 118 -22.15 -11.92 -11.39
CA ILE A 118 -23.09 -12.70 -12.20
C ILE A 118 -24.21 -13.28 -11.32
N GLU A 119 -23.88 -13.76 -10.12
CA GLU A 119 -24.86 -14.21 -9.12
C GLU A 119 -25.81 -13.09 -8.69
N ALA A 120 -25.29 -11.87 -8.50
CA ALA A 120 -26.10 -10.69 -8.17
C ALA A 120 -27.09 -10.29 -9.28
N GLN A 121 -26.86 -10.76 -10.51
CA GLN A 121 -27.78 -10.56 -11.64
C GLN A 121 -28.81 -11.69 -11.78
N GLY A 122 -28.82 -12.68 -10.87
CA GLY A 122 -29.78 -13.78 -10.82
C GLY A 122 -29.38 -15.02 -11.62
N PHE A 123 -28.13 -15.10 -12.09
CA PHE A 123 -27.62 -16.27 -12.81
C PHE A 123 -26.87 -17.22 -11.88
N ASN A 124 -27.07 -18.53 -12.06
CA ASN A 124 -26.32 -19.56 -11.34
C ASN A 124 -25.00 -19.85 -12.10
N VAL A 125 -23.86 -19.69 -11.42
CA VAL A 125 -22.54 -19.92 -12.02
C VAL A 125 -22.01 -21.30 -11.63
N LYS A 126 -21.75 -22.15 -12.63
CA LYS A 126 -20.99 -23.39 -12.47
C LYS A 126 -19.62 -23.23 -13.13
N LEU A 127 -18.56 -23.49 -12.36
CA LEU A 127 -17.20 -23.50 -12.88
C LEU A 127 -16.85 -24.94 -13.29
N GLU A 128 -16.43 -25.12 -14.54
CA GLU A 128 -15.80 -26.37 -14.98
C GLU A 128 -14.30 -26.11 -15.15
N SER A 129 -13.47 -26.91 -14.48
CA SER A 129 -12.02 -26.83 -14.63
C SER A 129 -11.61 -27.57 -15.89
N THR A 130 -11.29 -26.83 -16.96
CA THR A 130 -10.54 -27.42 -18.08
C THR A 130 -9.08 -27.56 -17.62
N GLU A 131 -8.59 -28.79 -17.49
CA GLU A 131 -7.16 -29.05 -17.33
C GLU A 131 -6.43 -28.50 -18.56
N ALA A 132 -5.71 -27.40 -18.38
CA ALA A 132 -4.93 -26.79 -19.44
C ALA A 132 -3.74 -27.73 -19.76
N SER A 133 -3.72 -28.25 -21.00
CA SER A 133 -2.62 -29.02 -21.59
C SER A 133 -1.36 -28.19 -21.81
#